data_AF-A0A377TX45-F1
#
_entry.id   AF-A0A377TX45-F1
#
_cell.length_a   1.000
_cell.length_b   1.000
_cell.length_c   1.000
_cell.angle_alpha   90.00
_cell.angle_beta   90.00
_cell.angle_gamma   90.00
#
_symmetry.space_group_name_H-M   'P 1'
#
loop_
_entity.id
_entity.type
_entity.pdbx_description
1 polymer ?
#
loop_
_entity_poly.entity_id
_entity_poly.type
_entity_poly.pdbx_seq_one_letter_code
_entity_poly.pdbx_strand_id
1 'polypeptide(L)'
;MVKHISDRVLVMYLGHAVELGTYDEVYHNPLHPYTKALMSAVPIPDPDLEKTKTIQLLEGELPSPINPPSGCVFRTRCPLAGPECAKTRPVLEGSFRHAVSCLKVDPL
;
A
#
# COMPACT_ATOMS: atom_id res chain seq x y z
N MET A 1 11.01 -6.31 -12.22
CA MET A 1 10.57 -7.62 -12.76
C MET A 1 9.06 -7.81 -12.65
N VAL A 2 8.39 -7.63 -11.50
CA VAL A 2 6.93 -7.83 -11.35
C VAL A 2 6.10 -7.08 -12.40
N LYS A 3 6.32 -5.77 -12.61
CA LYS A 3 5.62 -4.96 -13.62
C LYS A 3 5.78 -5.43 -15.08
N HIS A 4 6.77 -6.26 -15.38
CA HIS A 4 7.06 -6.71 -16.76
C HIS A 4 6.51 -8.11 -17.06
N ILE A 5 5.97 -8.80 -16.05
CA ILE A 5 5.54 -10.20 -16.16
C ILE A 5 4.15 -10.45 -15.59
N SER A 6 3.50 -9.43 -15.03
CA SER A 6 2.22 -9.57 -14.32
C SER A 6 1.18 -8.64 -14.93
N ASP A 7 0.01 -9.17 -15.26
CA ASP A 7 -1.15 -8.36 -15.63
C ASP A 7 -1.74 -7.63 -14.41
N ARG A 8 -1.65 -8.29 -13.25
CA ARG A 8 -2.20 -7.82 -11.98
C ARG A 8 -1.23 -8.03 -10.83
N VAL A 9 -1.31 -7.16 -9.84
CA VAL A 9 -0.41 -7.15 -8.68
C VAL A 9 -1.25 -7.13 -7.41
N LEU A 10 -1.04 -8.14 -6.55
CA LEU A 10 -1.55 -8.16 -5.18
C LEU A 10 -0.47 -7.69 -4.23
N VAL A 11 -0.72 -6.60 -3.51
CA VAL A 11 0.13 -6.09 -2.45
C VAL A 11 -0.41 -6.60 -1.12
N MET A 12 0.50 -7.12 -0.28
CA MET A 12 0.15 -7.67 1.03
C MET A 12 0.97 -7.02 2.14
N TYR A 13 0.40 -6.91 3.32
CA TYR A 13 1.08 -6.49 4.54
C TYR A 13 0.69 -7.39 5.72
N LEU A 14 1.70 -7.98 6.39
CA LEU A 14 1.51 -8.96 7.48
C LEU A 14 0.51 -10.08 7.11
N GLY A 15 0.58 -10.58 5.88
CA GLY A 15 -0.30 -11.66 5.39
C GLY A 15 -1.69 -11.22 4.94
N HIS A 16 -2.01 -9.92 4.96
CA HIS A 16 -3.30 -9.39 4.52
C HIS A 16 -3.19 -8.70 3.16
N ALA A 17 -4.11 -8.99 2.25
CA ALA A 17 -4.27 -8.24 1.01
C ALA A 17 -4.62 -6.78 1.34
N VAL A 18 -3.79 -5.84 0.91
CA VAL A 18 -4.02 -4.41 1.14
C VAL A 18 -4.39 -3.63 -0.12
N GLU A 19 -3.96 -4.13 -1.28
CA GLU A 19 -4.27 -3.53 -2.57
C GLU A 19 -4.14 -4.55 -3.68
N LEU A 20 -5.05 -4.52 -4.65
CA LEU A 20 -5.05 -5.39 -5.82
C LEU A 20 -5.45 -4.56 -7.03
N GLY A 21 -4.65 -4.58 -8.08
CA GLY A 21 -5.02 -3.91 -9.32
C GLY A 21 -4.25 -4.43 -10.52
N THR A 22 -4.50 -3.83 -11.68
CA THR A 22 -3.58 -3.99 -12.81
C THR A 22 -2.19 -3.47 -12.43
N TYR A 23 -1.15 -3.90 -13.15
CA TYR A 23 0.19 -3.35 -12.91
C TYR A 23 0.17 -1.81 -13.01
N ASP A 24 -0.59 -1.28 -13.97
CA ASP A 24 -0.63 0.15 -14.24
C ASP A 24 -1.20 0.94 -13.06
N GLU A 25 -2.34 0.51 -12.51
CA GLU A 25 -2.95 1.16 -11.35
C GLU A 25 -2.07 1.07 -10.10
N VAL A 26 -1.52 -0.12 -9.80
CA VAL A 26 -0.72 -0.31 -8.58
C VAL A 26 0.60 0.48 -8.63
N TYR A 27 1.21 0.65 -9.80
CA TYR A 27 2.48 1.37 -9.93
C TYR A 27 2.32 2.87 -10.10
N HIS A 28 1.30 3.33 -10.84
CA HIS A 28 1.14 4.74 -11.18
C HIS A 28 0.06 5.46 -10.35
N ASN A 29 -0.89 4.71 -9.79
CA ASN A 29 -1.99 5.24 -8.96
C ASN A 29 -2.17 4.47 -7.64
N PRO A 30 -1.11 4.12 -6.89
CA PRO A 30 -1.27 3.33 -5.67
C PRO A 30 -2.20 4.03 -4.67
N LEU A 31 -3.20 3.32 -4.17
CA LEU A 31 -4.22 3.86 -3.26
C LEU A 31 -3.82 3.68 -1.80
N HIS A 32 -3.42 2.47 -1.40
CA HIS A 32 -3.13 2.18 0.00
C HIS A 32 -1.85 2.93 0.45
N PRO A 33 -1.84 3.57 1.64
CA PRO A 33 -0.65 4.31 2.10
C PRO A 33 0.63 3.46 2.17
N TYR A 34 0.50 2.17 2.46
CA TYR A 34 1.62 1.22 2.36
C TYR A 34 2.16 1.08 0.93
N THR A 35 1.29 0.88 -0.06
CA THR A 35 1.68 0.75 -1.46
C THR A 35 2.29 2.04 -1.98
N LYS A 36 1.74 3.21 -1.59
CA LYS A 36 2.32 4.52 -1.91
C LYS A 36 3.78 4.63 -1.42
N ALA A 37 4.04 4.18 -0.20
CA ALA A 37 5.39 4.16 0.35
C ALA A 37 6.32 3.22 -0.43
N LEU A 38 5.86 2.00 -0.76
CA LEU A 38 6.63 1.07 -1.59
C LEU A 38 6.95 1.65 -2.98
N MET A 39 5.96 2.26 -3.64
CA MET A 39 6.15 2.84 -4.98
C MET A 39 7.08 4.04 -4.95
N SER A 40 7.06 4.86 -3.90
CA SER A 40 8.00 5.99 -3.74
C SER A 40 9.47 5.55 -3.66
N ALA A 41 9.73 4.29 -3.26
CA ALA A 41 11.06 3.72 -3.17
C ALA A 41 11.53 3.04 -4.47
N VAL A 42 10.65 2.87 -5.46
CA VAL A 42 11.01 2.24 -6.75
C VAL A 42 12.06 3.11 -7.46
N PRO A 43 13.17 2.54 -7.94
CA PRO A 43 14.17 3.28 -8.70
C PRO A 43 13.61 3.82 -10.02
N ILE A 44 13.91 5.08 -10.32
CA ILE A 44 13.63 5.75 -11.58
C ILE A 44 14.88 5.59 -12.47
N PRO A 45 14.75 5.16 -13.75
CA PRO A 45 15.91 4.96 -14.63
C PRO A 45 16.71 6.23 -14.92
N ASP A 46 16.05 7.39 -14.92
CA ASP A 46 16.68 8.68 -15.12
C ASP A 46 17.43 9.12 -13.85
N PRO A 47 18.76 9.31 -13.89
CA PRO A 47 19.56 9.65 -12.72
C PRO A 47 19.22 11.01 -12.08
N ASP A 48 18.77 11.98 -12.86
CA ASP A 48 18.48 13.32 -12.36
C ASP A 48 17.10 13.37 -11.70
N LEU A 49 16.13 12.62 -12.23
CA LEU A 49 14.86 12.37 -11.56
C LEU A 49 15.04 11.53 -10.29
N GLU A 50 15.90 10.51 -10.32
CA GLU A 50 16.15 9.65 -9.16
C GLU A 50 16.76 10.43 -7.98
N LYS A 51 17.68 11.37 -8.24
CA LYS A 51 18.26 12.22 -7.20
C LYS A 51 17.26 13.15 -6.51
N THR A 52 16.21 13.56 -7.23
CA THR A 52 15.24 14.54 -6.75
C THR A 52 13.94 13.91 -6.24
N LYS A 53 13.80 12.57 -6.33
CA LYS A 53 12.60 11.89 -5.87
C LYS A 53 12.44 11.98 -4.36
N THR A 54 11.19 12.06 -3.91
CA THR A 54 10.84 12.01 -2.49
C THR A 54 10.43 10.59 -2.12
N ILE A 55 11.18 9.95 -1.23
CA ILE A 55 10.84 8.65 -0.67
C ILE A 55 9.99 8.86 0.58
N GLN A 56 8.81 8.22 0.63
CA GLN A 56 7.97 8.22 1.82
C GLN A 56 8.48 7.17 2.81
N LEU A 57 9.22 7.63 3.82
CA LEU A 57 9.72 6.77 4.88
C LEU A 57 8.58 6.33 5.80
N LEU A 58 8.48 5.01 5.99
CA LEU A 58 7.52 4.43 6.93
C LEU A 58 8.12 4.45 8.34
N GLU A 59 7.60 5.33 9.19
CA GLU A 59 7.98 5.43 10.59
C GLU A 59 7.47 4.23 11.41
N GLY A 60 8.05 4.05 12.59
CA GLY A 60 7.72 2.96 13.51
C GLY A 60 8.30 1.59 13.12
N GLU A 61 8.28 0.68 14.08
CA GLU A 61 8.78 -0.68 13.90
C GLU A 61 7.79 -1.57 13.14
N LEU A 62 8.31 -2.58 12.44
CA LEU A 62 7.50 -3.60 11.80
C LEU A 62 6.85 -4.49 12.89
N PRO A 63 5.50 -4.55 12.99
CA PRO A 63 4.83 -5.39 13.96
C PRO A 63 5.04 -6.88 13.68
N SER A 64 4.89 -7.71 14.72
CA SER A 64 4.92 -9.17 14.57
C SER A 64 3.71 -9.66 13.77
N PRO A 65 3.91 -10.51 12.73
CA PRO A 65 2.80 -11.18 12.04
C PRO A 65 2.01 -12.15 12.91
N ILE A 66 2.59 -12.66 14.01
CA ILE A 66 1.93 -13.60 14.94
C ILE A 66 0.88 -12.86 15.78
N ASN A 67 1.18 -11.62 16.17
CA ASN A 67 0.32 -10.77 16.98
C ASN A 67 0.09 -9.43 16.24
N PRO A 68 -0.64 -9.45 15.12
CA PRO A 68 -0.80 -8.24 14.32
C PRO A 68 -1.65 -7.20 15.06
N PRO A 69 -1.47 -5.91 14.76
CA PRO A 69 -2.32 -4.87 15.33
C PRO A 69 -3.82 -5.12 15.03
N SER A 70 -4.71 -4.83 15.99
CA SER A 70 -6.18 -4.92 15.83
C SER A 70 -6.75 -4.09 14.66
N GLY A 71 -7.91 -4.45 14.10
CA GLY A 71 -8.45 -3.68 12.96
C GLY A 71 -7.49 -3.65 11.75
N CYS A 72 -7.16 -2.46 11.24
CA CYS A 72 -6.18 -2.28 10.18
C CYS A 72 -4.77 -2.62 10.67
N VAL A 73 -4.17 -3.64 10.06
CA VAL A 73 -2.85 -4.16 10.44
C VAL A 73 -1.71 -3.19 10.14
N PHE A 74 -1.93 -2.21 9.25
CA PHE A 74 -0.96 -1.18 8.90
C PHE A 74 -1.05 0.09 9.76
N ARG A 75 -2.06 0.21 10.64
CA ARG A 75 -2.35 1.50 11.33
C ARG A 75 -1.18 2.08 12.13
N THR A 76 -0.30 1.24 12.67
CA THR A 76 0.82 1.68 13.53
C THR A 76 1.93 2.36 12.76
N ARG A 77 1.91 2.27 11.42
CA ARG A 77 2.88 2.87 10.50
C ARG A 77 2.22 3.70 9.41
N CYS A 78 0.89 3.86 9.49
CA CYS A 78 0.11 4.56 8.48
C CYS A 78 0.04 6.05 8.84
N PRO A 79 0.50 6.96 7.97
CA PRO A 79 0.43 8.40 8.24
C PRO A 79 -1.00 8.95 8.27
N LEU A 80 -1.98 8.19 7.75
CA LEU A 80 -3.39 8.56 7.71
C LEU A 80 -4.23 7.86 8.79
N ALA A 81 -3.61 7.11 9.71
CA ALA A 81 -4.35 6.33 10.69
C ALA A 81 -5.25 7.21 11.58
N GLY A 82 -6.52 6.83 11.69
CA GLY A 82 -7.47 7.40 12.65
C GLY A 82 -7.93 6.38 13.70
N PRO A 83 -8.70 6.79 14.72
CA PRO A 83 -9.20 5.91 15.77
C PRO A 83 -10.00 4.70 15.27
N GLU A 84 -10.73 4.84 14.16
CA GLU A 84 -11.49 3.78 13.52
C GLU A 84 -10.59 2.67 12.95
N CYS A 85 -9.36 3.01 12.53
CA CYS A 85 -8.41 2.03 11.99
C CYS A 85 -7.95 1.02 13.05
N ALA A 86 -8.09 1.34 14.35
CA ALA A 86 -7.81 0.40 15.44
C ALA A 86 -8.94 -0.59 15.71
N LYS A 87 -10.17 -0.25 15.27
CA LYS A 87 -11.40 -0.99 15.56
C LYS A 87 -11.83 -1.85 14.38
N THR A 88 -11.73 -1.30 13.18
CA THR A 88 -12.24 -1.94 11.96
C THR A 88 -11.09 -2.36 11.06
N ARG A 89 -11.11 -3.62 10.65
CA ARG A 89 -10.25 -4.11 9.58
C ARG A 89 -10.96 -3.83 8.25
N PRO A 90 -10.41 -2.97 7.37
CA PRO A 90 -11.00 -2.76 6.07
C PRO A 90 -10.97 -4.07 5.27
N VAL A 91 -12.03 -4.32 4.51
CA VAL A 91 -12.05 -5.39 3.50
C VAL A 91 -11.56 -4.83 2.17
N LEU A 92 -11.12 -5.70 1.27
CA LEU A 92 -10.66 -5.30 -0.05
C LEU A 92 -11.87 -4.92 -0.90
N GLU A 93 -12.04 -3.63 -1.19
CA GLU A 93 -13.20 -3.08 -1.93
C GLU A 93 -12.73 -2.35 -3.19
N GLY A 94 -13.59 -2.33 -4.21
CA GLY A 94 -13.32 -1.67 -5.49
C GLY A 94 -13.78 -2.51 -6.68
N SER A 95 -13.09 -2.34 -7.80
CA SER A 95 -13.37 -3.06 -9.05
C SER A 95 -12.34 -4.15 -9.33
N PHE A 96 -12.56 -4.93 -10.39
CA PHE A 96 -11.55 -5.85 -10.89
C PHE A 96 -10.26 -5.14 -11.31
N ARG A 97 -10.37 -3.90 -11.80
CA ARG A 97 -9.24 -3.09 -12.25
C ARG A 97 -8.40 -2.60 -11.07
N HIS A 98 -9.06 -2.24 -9.97
CA HIS A 98 -8.39 -1.74 -8.76
C HIS A 98 -9.27 -1.87 -7.53
N ALA A 99 -8.72 -2.44 -6.47
CA ALA A 99 -9.36 -2.61 -5.18
C ALA A 99 -8.35 -2.37 -4.05
N VAL A 100 -8.82 -1.84 -2.92
CA VAL A 100 -8.01 -1.45 -1.77
C VAL A 100 -8.70 -1.80 -0.47
N SER A 101 -7.93 -2.18 0.55
CA SER A 101 -8.45 -2.32 1.92
C SER A 101 -8.02 -1.12 2.77
N CYS A 102 -8.72 0.01 2.65
CA CYS A 102 -8.41 1.21 3.43
C CYS A 102 -9.68 1.96 3.81
N LEU A 103 -9.79 2.39 5.08
CA LEU A 103 -10.93 3.22 5.55
C LEU A 103 -10.79 4.70 5.16
N LYS A 104 -9.61 5.11 4.68
CA LYS A 104 -9.25 6.51 4.41
C LYS A 104 -9.19 6.83 2.92
N VAL A 105 -9.51 5.87 2.06
CA VAL A 105 -9.41 5.99 0.62
C VAL A 105 -10.66 5.36 0.00
N ASP A 106 -11.27 6.07 -0.93
CA ASP A 106 -12.37 5.55 -1.73
C ASP A 106 -11.80 4.88 -3.00
N PRO A 107 -12.10 3.59 -3.27
CA PRO A 107 -11.69 2.90 -4.49
C PRO A 107 -12.53 3.23 -5.74
N LEU A 108 -13.57 4.07 -5.64
CA LEU A 108 -14.50 4.42 -6.74
C LEU A 108 -14.24 5.81 -7.35
#